data_AF-A0A845G4G0-F1
#
_entry.id   AF-A0A845G4G0-F1
#
_cell.length_a   1.000
_cell.length_b   1.000
_cell.length_c   1.000
_cell.angle_alpha   90.00
_cell.angle_beta   90.00
_cell.angle_gamma   90.00
#
_symmetry.space_group_name_H-M   'P 1'
#
loop_
_entity.id
_entity.type
_entity.pdbx_description
1 polymer ?
#
loop_
_entity_poly.entity_id
_entity_poly.type
_entity_poly.pdbx_seq_one_letter_code
_entity_poly.pdbx_strand_id
1 'polypeptide(L)'
;MDRATVYNGEELIETDILNGNKFAMIGLAKLAQAVLGTAPVLQGLACTPGTGLTAAIAAGQVYQMAAVDATPYSSLGADARQVLKQGILADPIAVPVPAPGTAGKSINYLVQVQFQEVDTGALVLPFYNASNPAIPYSGPGGLGTSSMTIRSGKCAVQVKAGAMANTGSQVTPAADVGWIGAYSVQVDYGMSGVPAQNIVPVPGAPFLTLALPQAAPLNSPAFTGVPTVPTPAPGDSSQKVVNSAFVSAAVSSSASSLLTTISNNSKGQYSDMYFYGQL
;
A
#
# COMPACT_ATOMS: atom_id res chain seq x y z
N MET A 1 22.40 -5.92 13.04
CA MET A 1 21.85 -4.70 13.64
C MET A 1 22.92 -4.11 14.52
N ASP A 2 23.19 -2.82 14.36
CA ASP A 2 24.20 -2.11 15.15
C ASP A 2 23.70 -1.94 16.59
N ARG A 3 24.62 -1.89 17.54
CA ARG A 3 24.35 -1.69 18.97
C ARG A 3 25.40 -0.76 19.54
N ALA A 4 24.98 0.18 20.39
CA ALA A 4 25.90 0.97 21.19
C ALA A 4 26.65 0.04 22.17
N THR A 5 27.96 0.28 22.34
CA THR A 5 28.78 -0.40 23.34
C THR A 5 29.09 0.62 24.42
N VAL A 6 28.73 0.31 25.66
CA VAL A 6 29.00 1.15 26.83
C VAL A 6 29.84 0.35 27.83
N TYR A 7 30.72 1.02 28.56
CA TYR A 7 31.72 0.41 29.44
C TYR A 7 31.42 0.65 30.93
N ASN A 8 31.98 -0.20 31.79
CA ASN A 8 31.85 -0.02 33.24
C ASN A 8 32.57 1.25 33.69
N GLY A 9 31.84 2.15 34.37
CA GLY A 9 32.36 3.44 34.82
C GLY A 9 32.33 4.56 33.75
N GLU A 10 31.78 4.30 32.57
CA GLU A 10 31.54 5.33 31.55
C GLU A 10 30.37 6.24 31.95
N GLU A 11 30.52 7.53 31.71
CA GLU A 11 29.41 8.48 31.79
C GLU A 11 28.54 8.37 30.54
N LEU A 12 27.27 8.01 30.71
CA LEU A 12 26.34 7.86 29.59
C LEU A 12 26.06 9.21 28.94
N ILE A 13 26.32 9.30 27.64
CA ILE A 13 25.96 10.46 26.82
C ILE A 13 24.63 10.21 26.12
N GLU A 14 23.86 11.28 25.87
CA GLU A 14 22.51 11.14 25.31
C GLU A 14 22.52 10.51 23.91
N THR A 15 23.62 10.67 23.16
CA THR A 15 23.77 10.06 21.83
C THR A 15 23.73 8.54 21.86
N ASP A 16 24.08 7.88 22.96
CA ASP A 16 24.01 6.40 23.04
C ASP A 16 22.57 5.92 23.05
N ILE A 17 21.70 6.61 23.79
CA ILE A 17 20.26 6.35 23.83
C ILE A 17 19.65 6.64 22.45
N LEU A 18 19.99 7.78 21.86
CA LEU A 18 19.48 8.19 20.55
C LEU A 18 19.92 7.20 19.45
N ASN A 19 21.17 6.75 19.47
CA ASN A 19 21.68 5.75 18.54
C ASN A 19 20.99 4.40 18.72
N GLY A 20 20.72 3.96 19.96
CA GLY A 20 19.94 2.76 20.24
C GLY A 20 18.56 2.78 19.57
N ASN A 21 17.82 3.89 19.71
CA ASN A 21 16.51 4.08 19.07
C ASN A 21 16.63 4.06 17.54
N LYS A 22 17.63 4.77 17.00
CA LYS A 22 17.91 4.82 15.57
C LYS A 22 18.21 3.45 14.97
N PHE A 23 19.08 2.66 15.61
CA PHE A 23 19.44 1.32 15.13
C PHE A 23 18.26 0.34 15.18
N ALA A 24 17.45 0.41 16.23
CA ALA A 24 16.22 -0.39 16.34
C ALA A 24 15.24 -0.05 15.20
N MET A 25 15.03 1.24 14.94
CA MET A 25 14.18 1.71 13.84
C MET A 25 14.70 1.25 12.47
N ILE A 26 16.01 1.37 12.20
CA ILE A 26 16.62 0.89 10.96
C ILE A 26 16.42 -0.63 10.81
N GLY A 27 16.58 -1.40 11.89
CA GLY A 27 16.35 -2.85 11.90
C GLY A 27 14.92 -3.21 11.50
N LEU A 28 13.93 -2.55 12.11
CA LEU A 28 12.51 -2.73 11.78
C LEU A 28 12.19 -2.29 10.35
N ALA A 29 12.74 -1.16 9.90
CA ALA A 29 12.55 -0.65 8.55
C ALA A 29 13.12 -1.62 7.50
N LYS A 30 14.27 -2.25 7.76
CA LYS A 30 14.86 -3.26 6.88
C LYS A 30 14.07 -4.55 6.86
N LEU A 31 13.49 -4.96 7.99
CA LEU A 31 12.57 -6.08 8.04
C LEU A 31 11.31 -5.79 7.21
N ALA A 32 10.68 -4.63 7.41
CA ALA A 32 9.52 -4.20 6.63
C ALA A 32 9.85 -4.13 5.13
N GLN A 33 11.02 -3.61 4.76
CA GLN A 33 11.49 -3.56 3.37
C GLN A 33 11.68 -4.95 2.75
N ALA A 34 12.15 -5.94 3.52
CA ALA A 34 12.29 -7.32 3.04
C ALA A 34 10.94 -7.99 2.75
N VAL A 35 9.88 -7.55 3.43
CA VAL A 35 8.52 -8.10 3.32
C VAL A 35 7.67 -7.35 2.29
N LEU A 36 7.69 -6.03 2.32
CA LEU A 36 6.82 -5.14 1.55
C LEU A 36 7.50 -4.60 0.28
N GLY A 37 8.83 -4.75 0.16
CA GLY A 37 9.62 -4.16 -0.91
C GLY A 37 9.91 -2.67 -0.67
N THR A 38 10.22 -1.95 -1.75
CA THR A 38 10.59 -0.52 -1.72
C THR A 38 9.49 0.40 -2.23
N ALA A 39 8.43 -0.16 -2.83
CA ALA A 39 7.27 0.61 -3.26
C ALA A 39 6.47 1.09 -2.03
N PRO A 40 5.78 2.24 -2.12
CA PRO A 40 4.91 2.66 -1.03
C PRO A 40 3.78 1.66 -0.83
N VAL A 41 3.39 1.42 0.43
CA VAL A 41 2.31 0.49 0.79
C VAL A 41 1.37 1.15 1.79
N LEU A 42 0.07 1.03 1.56
CA LEU A 42 -0.98 1.50 2.46
C LEU A 42 -1.65 0.30 3.15
N GLN A 43 -1.97 0.44 4.43
CA GLN A 43 -2.75 -0.57 5.14
C GLN A 43 -3.73 0.11 6.11
N GLY A 44 -4.97 -0.40 6.17
CA GLY A 44 -6.04 0.26 6.89
C GLY A 44 -6.50 1.49 6.11
N LEU A 45 -6.61 2.65 6.78
CA LEU A 45 -6.96 3.94 6.16
C LEU A 45 -8.29 3.89 5.40
N ALA A 46 -9.23 3.05 5.84
CA ALA A 46 -10.52 2.92 5.19
C ALA A 46 -11.22 4.29 5.11
N CYS A 47 -11.61 4.69 3.89
CA CYS A 47 -12.33 5.93 3.65
C CYS A 47 -13.83 5.65 3.61
N THR A 48 -14.59 6.28 4.49
CA THR A 48 -16.05 6.15 4.58
C THR A 48 -16.71 7.53 4.61
N PRO A 49 -18.03 7.63 4.38
CA PRO A 49 -18.77 8.87 4.62
C PRO A 49 -18.57 9.37 6.06
N GLY A 50 -18.20 10.64 6.20
CA GLY A 50 -18.18 11.33 7.49
C GLY A 50 -19.48 12.08 7.76
N THR A 51 -19.49 12.89 8.81
CA THR A 51 -20.61 13.78 9.11
C THR A 51 -20.62 14.98 8.16
N GLY A 52 -21.78 15.28 7.58
CA GLY A 52 -21.89 16.32 6.55
C GLY A 52 -21.03 16.03 5.33
N LEU A 53 -20.47 17.08 4.72
CA LEU A 53 -19.58 16.99 3.56
C LEU A 53 -18.13 16.72 3.98
N THR A 54 -17.93 15.60 4.67
CA THR A 54 -16.61 15.10 5.07
C THR A 54 -16.42 13.65 4.63
N ALA A 55 -15.17 13.27 4.39
CA ALA A 55 -14.76 11.88 4.28
C ALA A 55 -14.03 11.48 5.57
N ALA A 56 -14.47 10.41 6.21
CA ALA A 56 -13.84 9.87 7.40
C ALA A 56 -12.76 8.86 6.99
N ILE A 57 -11.54 9.06 7.47
CA ILE A 57 -10.40 8.18 7.24
C ILE A 57 -10.11 7.46 8.54
N ALA A 58 -10.30 6.14 8.55
CA ALA A 58 -10.01 5.30 9.70
C ALA A 58 -8.51 5.25 10.01
N ALA A 59 -8.18 4.78 11.21
CA ALA A 59 -6.80 4.49 11.60
C ALA A 59 -6.12 3.55 10.58
N GLY A 60 -4.81 3.71 10.44
CA GLY A 60 -4.03 2.94 9.48
C GLY A 60 -2.61 3.45 9.36
N GLN A 61 -1.93 2.98 8.32
CA GLN A 61 -0.50 3.23 8.18
C GLN A 61 -0.06 3.30 6.72
N VAL A 62 1.02 4.03 6.53
CA VAL A 62 1.76 4.16 5.27
C VAL A 62 3.19 3.68 5.49
N TYR A 63 3.68 2.86 4.57
CA TYR A 63 5.09 2.53 4.45
C TYR A 63 5.65 3.25 3.23
N GLN A 64 6.71 4.03 3.43
CA GLN A 64 7.30 4.84 2.37
C GLN A 64 8.81 4.97 2.57
N MET A 65 9.58 4.95 1.48
CA MET A 65 11.01 5.22 1.54
C MET A 65 11.23 6.68 1.93
N ALA A 66 11.99 6.89 3.00
CA ALA A 66 12.41 8.20 3.45
C ALA A 66 13.81 8.13 4.08
N ALA A 67 14.41 9.30 4.29
CA ALA A 67 15.68 9.41 5.00
C ALA A 67 15.57 8.80 6.41
N VAL A 68 16.65 8.20 6.90
CA VAL A 68 16.75 7.70 8.27
C VAL A 68 16.47 8.82 9.26
N ASP A 69 17.05 10.00 9.04
CA ASP A 69 16.73 11.24 9.76
C ASP A 69 16.88 12.40 8.78
N ALA A 70 15.79 12.94 8.24
CA ALA A 70 15.88 14.05 7.28
C ALA A 70 16.42 15.35 7.92
N THR A 71 16.08 15.54 9.19
CA THR A 71 16.55 16.62 10.06
C THR A 71 17.28 16.02 11.26
N PRO A 72 18.17 16.78 11.94
CA PRO A 72 18.84 16.32 13.15
C PRO A 72 17.85 15.72 14.16
N TYR A 73 18.21 14.58 14.75
CA TYR A 73 17.46 13.95 15.83
C TYR A 73 18.17 14.25 17.15
N SER A 74 17.79 15.37 17.77
CA SER A 74 18.51 15.95 18.91
C SER A 74 19.98 16.22 18.54
N SER A 75 20.95 15.71 19.32
CA SER A 75 22.38 15.85 19.05
C SER A 75 22.89 14.95 17.92
N LEU A 76 22.09 13.99 17.43
CA LEU A 76 22.43 13.25 16.22
C LEU A 76 22.17 14.11 14.98
N GLY A 77 23.17 14.23 14.12
CA GLY A 77 23.03 14.90 12.82
C GLY A 77 22.02 14.20 11.89
N ALA A 78 21.64 14.90 10.82
CA ALA A 78 20.81 14.34 9.77
C ALA A 78 21.49 13.15 9.08
N ASP A 79 20.69 12.21 8.59
CA ASP A 79 21.11 10.98 7.93
C ASP A 79 20.22 10.69 6.72
N ALA A 80 20.76 10.98 5.53
CA ALA A 80 20.03 10.93 4.27
C ALA A 80 19.84 9.51 3.71
N ARG A 81 20.41 8.47 4.34
CA ARG A 81 20.25 7.08 3.88
C ARG A 81 18.77 6.71 3.86
N GLN A 82 18.34 6.01 2.82
CA GLN A 82 16.93 5.70 2.62
C GLN A 82 16.54 4.38 3.29
N VAL A 83 15.46 4.40 4.07
CA VAL A 83 14.85 3.22 4.70
C VAL A 83 13.33 3.27 4.55
N LEU A 84 12.67 2.10 4.60
CA LEU A 84 11.21 2.04 4.54
C LEU A 84 10.62 2.43 5.90
N LYS A 85 10.20 3.69 6.03
CA LYS A 85 9.63 4.23 7.26
C LYS A 85 8.14 3.91 7.36
N GLN A 86 7.66 3.74 8.58
CA GLN A 86 6.25 3.56 8.91
C GLN A 86 5.68 4.87 9.45
N GLY A 87 4.64 5.37 8.80
CA GLY A 87 3.79 6.44 9.31
C GLY A 87 2.50 5.87 9.85
N ILE A 88 2.10 6.31 11.05
CA ILE A 88 0.87 5.82 11.70
C ILE A 88 -0.15 6.96 11.80
N LEU A 89 -1.38 6.67 11.38
CA LEU A 89 -2.57 7.41 11.74
C LEU A 89 -3.28 6.58 12.83
N ALA A 90 -3.09 6.97 14.09
CA ALA A 90 -3.58 6.19 15.23
C ALA A 90 -5.10 6.36 15.43
N ASP A 91 -5.60 7.57 15.22
CA ASP A 91 -6.99 7.92 15.43
C ASP A 91 -7.66 8.29 14.09
N PRO A 92 -8.94 7.93 13.88
CA PRO A 92 -9.68 8.37 12.71
C PRO A 92 -9.75 9.88 12.61
N ILE A 93 -9.68 10.40 11.38
CA ILE A 93 -9.85 11.83 11.09
C ILE A 93 -11.01 12.04 10.11
N ALA A 94 -11.60 13.22 10.14
CA ALA A 94 -12.57 13.66 9.14
C ALA A 94 -11.95 14.77 8.29
N VAL A 95 -11.91 14.58 6.97
CA VAL A 95 -11.39 15.57 6.03
C VAL A 95 -12.52 16.23 5.25
N PRO A 96 -12.54 17.58 5.14
CA PRO A 96 -13.63 18.29 4.46
C PRO A 96 -13.55 18.13 2.94
N VAL A 97 -14.71 17.93 2.32
CA VAL A 97 -14.89 17.79 0.87
C VAL A 97 -16.12 18.62 0.44
N PRO A 98 -16.03 19.96 0.45
CA PRO A 98 -17.19 20.82 0.22
C PRO A 98 -17.78 20.64 -1.19
N ALA A 99 -19.09 20.82 -1.30
CA ALA A 99 -19.80 20.74 -2.57
C ALA A 99 -19.45 21.94 -3.46
N PRO A 100 -19.49 21.77 -4.79
CA PRO A 100 -19.30 22.89 -5.72
C PRO A 100 -20.44 23.90 -5.56
N GLY A 101 -20.16 25.19 -5.82
CA GLY A 101 -21.13 26.28 -5.67
C GLY A 101 -22.10 26.48 -6.84
N THR A 102 -21.97 25.70 -7.92
CA THR A 102 -22.74 25.89 -9.17
C THR A 102 -23.55 24.66 -9.53
N ALA A 103 -24.84 24.85 -9.84
CA ALA A 103 -25.74 23.77 -10.22
C ALA A 103 -25.25 23.00 -11.46
N GLY A 104 -25.43 21.68 -11.46
CA GLY A 104 -24.98 20.78 -12.52
C GLY A 104 -23.47 20.53 -12.56
N LYS A 105 -22.73 20.97 -11.53
CA LYS A 105 -21.30 20.74 -11.38
C LYS A 105 -20.99 19.69 -10.31
N SER A 106 -19.87 19.03 -10.51
CA SER A 106 -19.28 18.07 -9.59
C SER A 106 -17.78 18.33 -9.45
N ILE A 107 -17.22 17.86 -8.35
CA ILE A 107 -15.77 17.90 -8.07
C ILE A 107 -15.33 16.54 -7.54
N ASN A 108 -14.18 16.07 -8.02
CA ASN A 108 -13.48 14.94 -7.41
C ASN A 108 -12.37 15.46 -6.50
N TYR A 109 -12.40 15.03 -5.25
CA TYR A 109 -11.32 15.23 -4.31
C TYR A 109 -10.42 13.99 -4.28
N LEU A 110 -9.11 14.20 -4.31
CA LEU A 110 -8.15 13.13 -4.04
C LEU A 110 -7.78 13.17 -2.55
N VAL A 111 -8.11 12.11 -1.82
CA VAL A 111 -7.50 11.83 -0.52
C VAL A 111 -6.13 11.24 -0.79
N GLN A 112 -5.09 11.90 -0.30
CA GLN A 112 -3.71 11.47 -0.47
C GLN A 112 -3.00 11.43 0.88
N VAL A 113 -2.04 10.51 0.99
CA VAL A 113 -1.32 10.25 2.23
C VAL A 113 0.19 10.25 1.99
N GLN A 114 0.96 10.59 3.02
CA GLN A 114 2.42 10.46 2.98
C GLN A 114 2.96 10.09 4.36
N PHE A 115 4.15 9.53 4.38
CA PHE A 115 4.95 9.50 5.60
C PHE A 115 5.44 10.91 5.95
N GLN A 116 5.29 11.31 7.22
CA GLN A 116 5.83 12.56 7.74
C GLN A 116 6.47 12.33 9.10
N GLU A 117 7.64 12.94 9.32
CA GLU A 117 8.27 13.02 10.63
C GLU A 117 7.97 14.37 11.28
N VAL A 118 7.52 14.32 12.53
CA VAL A 118 7.22 15.52 13.31
C VAL A 118 7.77 15.35 14.71
N ASP A 119 8.49 16.36 15.19
CA ASP A 119 8.87 16.48 16.59
C ASP A 119 7.68 16.96 17.42
N THR A 120 7.31 16.19 18.44
CA THR A 120 6.15 16.44 19.31
C THR A 120 6.53 16.26 20.78
N GLY A 121 5.54 16.41 21.68
CA GLY A 121 5.74 16.24 23.11
C GLY A 121 6.57 17.35 23.74
N ALA A 122 6.27 18.60 23.43
CA ALA A 122 6.94 19.76 24.03
C ALA A 122 6.86 19.69 25.57
N LEU A 123 8.01 19.64 26.23
CA LEU A 123 8.12 19.58 27.68
C LEU A 123 9.31 20.42 28.16
N VAL A 124 9.15 21.12 29.28
CA VAL A 124 10.29 21.77 29.95
C VAL A 124 11.06 20.71 30.70
N LEU A 125 12.21 20.32 30.16
CA LEU A 125 13.06 19.28 30.74
C LEU A 125 14.05 19.86 31.77
N PRO A 126 14.45 19.08 32.78
CA PRO A 126 15.60 19.43 33.60
C PRO A 126 16.90 19.25 32.80
N PHE A 127 17.82 20.22 32.86
CA PHE A 127 19.15 20.16 32.25
C PHE A 127 20.25 20.21 33.30
N TYR A 128 21.39 19.59 33.01
CA TYR A 128 22.56 19.64 33.89
C TYR A 128 23.03 21.09 34.09
N ASN A 129 23.34 21.43 35.33
CA ASN A 129 23.86 22.74 35.72
C ASN A 129 25.28 22.57 36.29
N ALA A 130 26.28 22.84 35.46
CA ALA A 130 27.69 22.70 35.85
C ALA A 130 28.09 23.63 37.01
N SER A 131 27.43 24.79 37.14
CA SER A 131 27.71 25.78 38.19
C SER A 131 27.12 25.38 39.54
N ASN A 132 26.04 24.60 39.55
CA ASN A 132 25.46 24.03 40.76
C ASN A 132 24.75 22.69 40.46
N PRO A 133 25.47 21.56 40.53
CA PRO A 133 24.92 20.25 40.18
C PRO A 133 23.75 19.78 41.04
N ALA A 134 23.54 20.38 42.22
CA ALA A 134 22.40 20.06 43.09
C ALA A 134 21.07 20.65 42.59
N ILE A 135 21.12 21.62 41.66
CA ILE A 135 19.93 22.32 41.15
C ILE A 135 19.97 22.30 39.61
N PRO A 136 19.23 21.38 38.97
CA PRO A 136 19.18 21.33 37.51
C PRO A 136 18.51 22.60 36.94
N TYR A 137 18.92 22.99 35.74
CA TYR A 137 18.26 24.05 35.00
C TYR A 137 16.87 23.60 34.53
N SER A 138 15.90 24.50 34.56
CA SER A 138 14.60 24.29 33.91
C SER A 138 14.68 24.75 32.45
N GLY A 139 14.64 23.82 31.51
CA GLY A 139 14.84 24.09 30.09
C GLY A 139 16.30 24.40 29.72
N PRO A 140 16.63 24.43 28.42
CA PRO A 140 17.98 24.73 27.94
C PRO A 140 18.51 26.06 28.52
N GLY A 141 19.68 26.00 29.15
CA GLY A 141 20.32 27.17 29.77
C GLY A 141 19.57 27.80 30.94
N GLY A 142 18.53 27.13 31.48
CA GLY A 142 17.71 27.66 32.58
C GLY A 142 16.64 28.68 32.14
N LEU A 143 16.33 28.75 30.84
CA LEU A 143 15.42 29.74 30.27
C LEU A 143 13.93 29.34 30.34
N GLY A 144 13.59 28.17 30.88
CA GLY A 144 12.22 27.67 30.96
C GLY A 144 11.60 27.29 29.61
N THR A 145 12.39 27.26 28.54
CA THR A 145 11.92 26.87 27.20
C THR A 145 11.70 25.37 27.10
N SER A 146 10.62 24.98 26.41
CA SER A 146 10.31 23.56 26.18
C SER A 146 11.20 22.96 25.09
N SER A 147 11.49 21.66 25.22
CA SER A 147 12.13 20.85 24.20
C SER A 147 11.13 19.79 23.69
N MET A 148 11.20 19.46 22.40
CA MET A 148 10.42 18.35 21.87
C MET A 148 11.06 17.03 22.32
N THR A 149 10.23 16.08 22.75
CA THR A 149 10.71 14.84 23.38
C THR A 149 10.47 13.59 22.55
N ILE A 150 9.69 13.70 21.47
CA ILE A 150 9.26 12.56 20.65
C ILE A 150 9.41 12.90 19.17
N ARG A 151 10.19 12.10 18.43
CA ARG A 151 10.19 12.08 16.96
C ARG A 151 9.12 11.10 16.48
N SER A 152 7.99 11.61 16.01
CA SER A 152 6.84 10.81 15.58
C SER A 152 6.83 10.53 14.08
N GLY A 153 6.70 9.27 13.69
CA GLY A 153 6.36 8.87 12.32
C GLY A 153 4.84 8.88 12.10
N LYS A 154 4.33 9.88 11.40
CA LYS A 154 2.90 10.09 11.14
C LYS A 154 2.54 9.67 9.71
N CYS A 155 1.36 9.09 9.57
CA CYS A 155 0.67 9.04 8.29
C CYS A 155 -0.08 10.36 8.14
N ALA A 156 0.51 11.30 7.40
CA ALA A 156 -0.14 12.55 7.09
C ALA A 156 -1.19 12.30 6.01
N VAL A 157 -2.37 12.88 6.19
CA VAL A 157 -3.49 12.77 5.26
C VAL A 157 -3.91 14.17 4.87
N GLN A 158 -4.09 14.40 3.57
CA GLN A 158 -4.64 15.63 3.05
C GLN A 158 -5.58 15.36 1.89
N VAL A 159 -6.37 16.38 1.56
CA VAL A 159 -7.31 16.34 0.45
C VAL A 159 -6.91 17.38 -0.58
N LYS A 160 -6.81 16.95 -1.83
CA LYS A 160 -6.57 17.82 -2.99
C LYS A 160 -7.84 17.94 -3.82
N ALA A 161 -8.29 19.17 -4.00
CA ALA A 161 -9.45 19.49 -4.83
C ALA A 161 -9.13 19.34 -6.32
N GLY A 162 -9.98 18.65 -7.06
CA GLY A 162 -9.95 18.61 -8.52
C GLY A 162 -10.55 19.87 -9.15
N ALA A 163 -10.48 19.96 -10.48
CA ALA A 163 -11.18 21.00 -11.21
C ALA A 163 -12.70 20.72 -11.17
N MET A 164 -13.49 21.77 -10.95
CA MET A 164 -14.94 21.68 -11.06
C MET A 164 -15.33 21.41 -12.52
N ALA A 165 -16.15 20.40 -12.75
CA ALA A 165 -16.58 19.99 -14.08
C ALA A 165 -18.10 19.74 -14.11
N ASN A 166 -18.66 19.56 -15.31
CA ASN A 166 -20.01 19.05 -15.44
C ASN A 166 -20.11 17.67 -14.78
N THR A 167 -21.21 17.39 -14.10
CA THR A 167 -21.47 16.07 -13.53
C THR A 167 -21.34 14.98 -14.59
N GLY A 168 -20.48 14.00 -14.32
CA GLY A 168 -20.10 12.92 -15.25
C GLY A 168 -18.81 13.16 -16.04
N SER A 169 -18.19 14.35 -15.95
CA SER A 169 -16.94 14.70 -16.63
C SER A 169 -15.83 15.16 -15.68
N GLN A 170 -16.04 15.04 -14.37
CA GLN A 170 -15.05 15.36 -13.34
C GLN A 170 -13.86 14.40 -13.38
N VAL A 171 -12.66 14.94 -13.17
CA VAL A 171 -11.41 14.19 -13.17
C VAL A 171 -10.76 14.29 -11.81
N THR A 172 -10.32 13.17 -11.26
CA THR A 172 -9.55 13.12 -10.01
C THR A 172 -8.16 13.72 -10.26
N PRO A 173 -7.72 14.71 -9.45
CA PRO A 173 -6.40 15.31 -9.63
C PRO A 173 -5.29 14.28 -9.33
N ALA A 174 -4.11 14.48 -9.90
CA ALA A 174 -2.93 13.67 -9.59
C ALA A 174 -2.41 13.99 -8.18
N ALA A 175 -1.82 12.99 -7.51
CA ALA A 175 -1.17 13.16 -6.21
C ALA A 175 0.00 14.14 -6.30
N ASP A 176 0.26 14.84 -5.20
CA ASP A 176 1.41 15.73 -5.08
C ASP A 176 2.72 14.93 -5.00
N VAL A 177 3.85 15.58 -5.30
CA VAL A 177 5.17 14.94 -5.21
C VAL A 177 5.42 14.48 -3.77
N GLY A 178 5.73 13.19 -3.60
CA GLY A 178 5.92 12.58 -2.29
C GLY A 178 4.64 12.06 -1.63
N TRP A 179 3.47 12.37 -2.19
CA TRP A 179 2.17 11.89 -1.71
C TRP A 179 1.67 10.71 -2.54
N ILE A 180 0.91 9.84 -1.89
CA ILE A 180 0.31 8.64 -2.46
C ILE A 180 -1.20 8.85 -2.51
N GLY A 181 -1.79 8.78 -3.70
CA GLY A 181 -3.24 8.82 -3.85
C GLY A 181 -3.89 7.57 -3.26
N ALA A 182 -4.85 7.75 -2.34
CA ALA A 182 -5.54 6.66 -1.66
C ALA A 182 -6.97 6.49 -2.17
N TYR A 183 -7.77 7.55 -2.14
CA TYR A 183 -9.19 7.52 -2.56
C TYR A 183 -9.55 8.73 -3.40
N SER A 184 -10.47 8.54 -4.34
CA SER A 184 -11.23 9.64 -4.96
C SER A 184 -12.60 9.76 -4.29
N VAL A 185 -12.99 10.98 -3.96
CA VAL A 185 -14.28 11.31 -3.36
C VAL A 185 -15.02 12.28 -4.28
N GLN A 186 -16.09 11.83 -4.91
CA GLN A 186 -16.93 12.68 -5.76
C GLN A 186 -18.00 13.40 -4.92
N VAL A 187 -18.10 14.72 -5.10
CA VAL A 187 -19.14 15.54 -4.48
C VAL A 187 -19.85 16.36 -5.56
N ASP A 188 -21.18 16.22 -5.61
CA ASP A 188 -22.04 16.92 -6.55
C ASP A 188 -22.67 18.16 -5.90
N TYR A 189 -23.07 19.14 -6.72
CA TYR A 189 -23.80 20.32 -6.24
C TYR A 189 -25.03 19.93 -5.42
N GLY A 190 -25.25 20.62 -4.31
CA GLY A 190 -26.43 20.46 -3.46
C GLY A 190 -26.41 19.24 -2.53
N MET A 191 -25.33 18.45 -2.52
CA MET A 191 -25.17 17.38 -1.54
C MET A 191 -25.02 17.95 -0.12
N SER A 192 -25.67 17.30 0.85
CA SER A 192 -25.51 17.56 2.29
C SER A 192 -24.63 16.54 3.01
N GLY A 193 -24.28 15.44 2.32
CA GLY A 193 -23.36 14.42 2.78
C GLY A 193 -22.84 13.58 1.62
N VAL A 194 -21.69 12.95 1.82
CA VAL A 194 -21.03 12.13 0.79
C VAL A 194 -21.61 10.71 0.83
N PRO A 195 -22.22 10.20 -0.25
CA PRO A 195 -22.68 8.81 -0.27
C PRO A 195 -21.50 7.85 -0.42
N ALA A 196 -21.60 6.65 0.18
CA ALA A 196 -20.50 5.68 0.19
C ALA A 196 -20.02 5.27 -1.22
N GLN A 197 -20.94 5.17 -2.19
CA GLN A 197 -20.63 4.82 -3.58
C GLN A 197 -19.79 5.88 -4.32
N ASN A 198 -19.75 7.12 -3.82
CA ASN A 198 -18.93 8.19 -4.38
C ASN A 198 -17.49 8.19 -3.86
N ILE A 199 -17.17 7.27 -2.94
CA ILE A 199 -15.83 7.07 -2.40
C ILE A 199 -15.28 5.79 -3.02
N VAL A 200 -14.25 5.93 -3.84
CA VAL A 200 -13.64 4.80 -4.57
C VAL A 200 -12.12 4.87 -4.41
N PRO A 201 -11.42 3.75 -4.15
CA PRO A 201 -9.96 3.73 -4.19
C PRO A 201 -9.45 4.23 -5.54
N VAL A 202 -8.41 5.07 -5.55
CA VAL A 202 -7.83 5.49 -6.84
C VAL A 202 -7.19 4.27 -7.54
N PRO A 203 -7.30 4.16 -8.86
CA PRO A 203 -6.63 3.09 -9.60
C PRO A 203 -5.12 3.07 -9.30
N GLY A 204 -4.61 1.91 -8.90
CA GLY A 204 -3.19 1.74 -8.54
C GLY A 204 -2.82 2.19 -7.12
N ALA A 205 -3.79 2.58 -6.27
CA ALA A 205 -3.53 2.82 -4.85
C ALA A 205 -2.92 1.55 -4.21
N PRO A 206 -1.74 1.64 -3.57
CA PRO A 206 -0.98 0.46 -3.18
C PRO A 206 -1.45 -0.08 -1.82
N PHE A 207 -2.74 -0.37 -1.70
CA PHE A 207 -3.29 -1.02 -0.51
C PHE A 207 -2.81 -2.47 -0.41
N LEU A 208 -2.31 -2.86 0.75
CA LEU A 208 -1.98 -4.24 1.06
C LEU A 208 -3.28 -5.05 1.17
N THR A 209 -3.58 -5.84 0.15
CA THR A 209 -4.81 -6.65 0.05
C THR A 209 -4.65 -8.07 0.61
N LEU A 210 -3.42 -8.55 0.81
CA LEU A 210 -3.13 -9.84 1.41
C LEU A 210 -2.30 -9.68 2.68
N ALA A 211 -2.73 -10.32 3.76
CA ALA A 211 -1.86 -10.56 4.90
C ALA A 211 -0.89 -11.72 4.58
N LEU A 212 0.34 -11.67 5.08
CA LEU A 212 1.36 -12.72 4.88
C LEU A 212 0.88 -14.18 5.05
N PRO A 213 -0.03 -14.51 5.99
CA PRO A 213 -0.54 -15.88 6.14
C PRO A 213 -1.43 -16.36 4.98
N GLN A 214 -1.88 -15.45 4.12
CA GLN A 214 -2.79 -15.74 3.00
C GLN A 214 -2.05 -15.96 1.68
N ALA A 215 -0.73 -15.75 1.65
CA ALA A 215 0.08 -15.98 0.46
C ALA A 215 0.40 -17.48 0.28
N ALA A 216 0.24 -17.99 -0.95
CA ALA A 216 0.66 -19.35 -1.29
C ALA A 216 2.20 -19.45 -1.38
N PRO A 217 2.81 -20.60 -1.04
CA PRO A 217 4.24 -20.83 -1.22
C PRO A 217 4.67 -20.61 -2.68
N LEU A 218 5.84 -19.99 -2.91
CA LEU A 218 6.37 -19.82 -4.26
C LEU A 218 6.78 -21.14 -4.91
N ASN A 219 7.32 -22.07 -4.13
CA ASN A 219 7.68 -23.40 -4.59
C ASN A 219 6.57 -24.38 -4.26
N SER A 220 6.04 -25.05 -5.30
CA SER A 220 5.05 -26.11 -5.19
C SER A 220 3.82 -25.72 -4.34
N PRO A 221 3.13 -24.61 -4.66
CA PRO A 221 1.93 -24.20 -3.94
C PRO A 221 0.85 -25.29 -3.99
N ALA A 222 0.25 -25.59 -2.84
CA ALA A 222 -0.98 -26.35 -2.78
C ALA A 222 -2.16 -25.39 -3.01
N PHE A 223 -2.77 -25.46 -4.19
CA PHE A 223 -3.97 -24.67 -4.50
C PHE A 223 -5.19 -25.30 -3.83
N THR A 224 -6.05 -24.47 -3.24
CA THR A 224 -7.35 -24.86 -2.67
C THR A 224 -8.47 -24.06 -3.34
N GLY A 225 -9.73 -24.53 -3.22
CA GLY A 225 -10.88 -23.89 -3.87
C GLY A 225 -10.93 -24.15 -5.39
N VAL A 226 -11.25 -23.11 -6.17
CA VAL A 226 -11.38 -23.17 -7.65
C VAL A 226 -10.29 -22.31 -8.30
N PRO A 227 -9.03 -22.80 -8.36
CA PRO A 227 -7.95 -22.04 -8.99
C PRO A 227 -8.23 -21.85 -10.48
N THR A 228 -8.03 -20.62 -10.96
CA THR A 228 -8.13 -20.29 -12.39
C THR A 228 -6.74 -19.96 -12.93
N VAL A 229 -6.45 -20.45 -14.12
CA VAL A 229 -5.26 -20.07 -14.90
C VAL A 229 -5.71 -19.76 -16.33
N PRO A 230 -5.03 -18.85 -17.06
CA PRO A 230 -5.34 -18.58 -18.45
C PRO A 230 -5.33 -19.86 -19.28
N THR A 231 -6.33 -20.04 -20.15
CA THR A 231 -6.40 -21.22 -21.03
C THR A 231 -5.30 -21.11 -22.09
N PRO A 232 -4.34 -22.05 -22.16
CA PRO A 232 -3.35 -22.07 -23.22
C PRO A 232 -3.99 -22.28 -24.60
N ALA A 233 -3.32 -21.85 -25.66
CA ALA A 233 -3.76 -22.11 -27.03
C ALA A 233 -3.71 -23.62 -27.35
N PRO A 234 -4.59 -24.15 -28.21
CA PRO A 234 -4.55 -25.56 -28.59
C PRO A 234 -3.18 -25.98 -29.16
N GLY A 235 -2.66 -27.13 -28.73
CA GLY A 235 -1.36 -27.66 -29.18
C GLY A 235 -0.13 -27.06 -28.48
N ASP A 236 -0.30 -26.18 -27.49
CA ASP A 236 0.81 -25.67 -26.67
C ASP A 236 1.52 -26.83 -25.94
N SER A 237 2.84 -26.93 -26.08
CA SER A 237 3.71 -27.98 -25.50
C SER A 237 4.73 -27.42 -24.49
N SER A 238 4.50 -26.20 -24.00
CA SER A 238 5.33 -25.58 -22.96
C SER A 238 5.01 -26.10 -21.55
N GLN A 239 5.86 -25.76 -20.57
CA GLN A 239 5.72 -26.18 -19.16
C GLN A 239 4.70 -25.33 -18.36
N LYS A 240 3.63 -24.86 -19.00
CA LYS A 240 2.58 -24.06 -18.33
C LYS A 240 1.65 -24.97 -17.51
N VAL A 241 1.08 -24.42 -16.44
CA VAL A 241 -0.05 -25.05 -15.74
C VAL A 241 -1.27 -25.03 -16.66
N VAL A 242 -1.91 -26.18 -16.85
CA VAL A 242 -3.10 -26.34 -17.70
C VAL A 242 -4.40 -26.31 -16.89
N ASN A 243 -5.50 -25.83 -17.49
CA ASN A 243 -6.83 -25.87 -16.89
C ASN A 243 -7.73 -26.94 -17.55
N SER A 244 -8.91 -27.19 -16.98
CA SER A 244 -9.86 -28.19 -17.49
C SER A 244 -10.37 -27.88 -18.90
N ALA A 245 -10.47 -26.60 -19.28
CA ALA A 245 -10.88 -26.18 -20.62
C ALA A 245 -9.85 -26.57 -21.70
N PHE A 246 -8.55 -26.48 -21.37
CA PHE A 246 -7.50 -26.95 -22.27
C PHE A 246 -7.55 -28.47 -22.47
N VAL A 247 -7.73 -29.24 -21.39
CA VAL A 247 -7.81 -30.71 -21.45
C VAL A 247 -9.03 -31.16 -22.24
N SER A 248 -10.21 -30.56 -22.00
CA SER A 248 -11.41 -30.92 -22.73
C SER A 248 -11.28 -30.63 -24.24
N ALA A 249 -10.68 -29.50 -24.61
CA ALA A 249 -10.41 -29.17 -26.01
C ALA A 249 -9.45 -30.17 -26.68
N ALA A 250 -8.35 -30.54 -26.00
CA ALA A 250 -7.37 -31.51 -26.52
C ALA A 250 -7.94 -32.93 -26.68
N VAL A 251 -8.78 -33.37 -25.74
CA VAL A 251 -9.47 -34.66 -25.84
C VAL A 251 -10.49 -34.65 -26.97
N SER A 252 -11.25 -33.56 -27.11
CA SER A 252 -12.27 -33.41 -28.14
C SER A 252 -11.68 -33.40 -29.55
N SER A 253 -10.55 -32.71 -29.75
CA SER A 253 -9.84 -32.70 -31.04
C SER A 253 -9.30 -34.08 -31.40
N SER A 254 -8.73 -34.80 -30.43
CA SER A 254 -8.24 -36.18 -30.62
C SER A 254 -9.37 -37.14 -30.98
N ALA A 255 -10.49 -37.07 -30.26
CA ALA A 255 -11.67 -37.89 -30.53
C ALA A 255 -12.27 -37.61 -31.92
N SER A 256 -12.34 -36.34 -32.33
CA SER A 256 -12.82 -35.96 -33.66
C SER A 256 -11.92 -36.51 -34.77
N SER A 257 -10.59 -36.40 -34.61
CA SER A 257 -9.61 -36.96 -35.56
C SER A 257 -9.75 -38.47 -35.73
N LEU A 258 -9.94 -39.20 -34.61
CA LEU A 258 -10.19 -40.64 -34.63
C LEU A 258 -11.51 -40.99 -35.33
N LEU A 259 -12.59 -40.28 -35.02
CA LEU A 259 -13.90 -40.51 -35.63
C LEU A 259 -13.88 -40.28 -37.15
N THR A 260 -13.20 -39.22 -37.60
CA THR A 260 -12.97 -38.95 -39.03
C THR A 260 -12.19 -40.09 -39.68
N THR A 261 -11.13 -40.58 -39.03
CA THR A 261 -10.32 -41.70 -39.55
C THR A 261 -11.12 -42.99 -39.68
N ILE A 262 -11.91 -43.35 -38.67
CA ILE A 262 -12.78 -44.54 -38.70
C ILE A 262 -13.84 -44.41 -39.80
N SER A 263 -14.46 -43.23 -39.93
CA SER A 263 -15.47 -42.96 -40.96
C SER A 263 -14.92 -43.05 -42.38
N ASN A 264 -13.65 -42.66 -42.57
CA ASN A 264 -12.99 -42.77 -43.88
C ASN A 264 -12.62 -44.22 -44.21
N ASN A 265 -12.12 -44.97 -43.23
CA ASN A 265 -11.81 -46.40 -43.40
C ASN A 265 -13.07 -47.23 -43.70
N SER A 266 -14.19 -46.95 -43.02
CA SER A 266 -15.44 -47.64 -43.30
C SER A 266 -16.00 -47.30 -44.68
N LYS A 267 -15.85 -46.07 -45.19
CA LYS A 267 -16.26 -45.76 -46.57
C LYS A 267 -15.43 -46.51 -47.62
N GLY A 268 -14.12 -46.64 -47.41
CA GLY A 268 -13.24 -47.35 -48.34
C GLY A 268 -13.49 -48.85 -48.41
N GLN A 269 -13.89 -49.50 -47.30
CA GLN A 269 -14.17 -50.94 -47.30
C GLN A 269 -15.51 -51.32 -47.95
N TYR A 270 -16.47 -50.39 -47.97
CA TYR A 270 -17.82 -50.65 -48.52
C TYR A 270 -17.94 -50.24 -49.99
N SER A 271 -17.04 -49.40 -50.52
CA SER A 271 -17.01 -49.07 -51.95
C SER A 271 -16.58 -50.23 -52.84
N ASP A 272 -15.75 -51.15 -52.32
CA ASP A 272 -15.20 -52.28 -53.09
C ASP A 272 -16.11 -53.53 -53.10
N MET A 273 -17.16 -53.57 -52.27
CA MET A 273 -18.08 -54.72 -52.17
C MET A 273 -19.28 -54.68 -53.13
N TYR A 274 -19.46 -53.62 -53.94
CA TYR A 274 -20.62 -53.46 -54.83
C TYR A 274 -20.35 -53.72 -56.33
N PHE A 275 -19.24 -54.38 -56.70
CA PHE A 275 -18.90 -54.66 -58.12
C PHE A 275 -18.64 -56.14 -58.43
N TYR A 276 -19.53 -57.06 -58.01
CA TYR A 276 -19.59 -58.40 -58.63
C TYR A 276 -21.03 -58.89 -58.73
N GLY A 277 -21.76 -58.37 -59.71
CA GLY A 277 -23.09 -58.86 -60.00
C GLY A 277 -23.76 -58.11 -61.13
N GLN A 278 -23.21 -58.19 -62.35
CA GLN A 278 -23.96 -58.21 -63.62
C GLN A 278 -23.01 -58.62 -64.76
N LEU A 279 -23.17 -59.86 -65.24
CA LEU A 279 -23.36 -60.31 -66.63
C LEU A 279 -23.29 -61.84 -66.67
#